data_AF-A0A239ANA7-F1
#
_entry.id   AF-A0A239ANA7-F1
#
_cell.length_a   1.000
_cell.length_b   1.000
_cell.length_c   1.000
_cell.angle_alpha   90.00
_cell.angle_beta   90.00
_cell.angle_gamma   90.00
#
_symmetry.space_group_name_H-M   'P 1'
#
loop_
_entity.id
_entity.type
_entity.pdbx_description
1 polymer ?
#
loop_
_entity_poly.entity_id
_entity_poly.type
_entity_poly.pdbx_seq_one_letter_code
_entity_poly.pdbx_strand_id
1 'polypeptide(L)'
;MRRLLLLLLFLALPVVAAEKSINATSFVRDVGYRVGDVVQQRVEIITPAGFELDEGSLPKRRGAGAHIELRDVTHHTEKVDKGIKHVLIFDWQVFRTLRDVRTIPLRDLELSFRQGEEVLVARLQAAEILMAPMLPTMLTPEQAAPREAVAPAAQPLQPILEQLGAAVFALLIAVLYFAWRFDLLPFSAKHASPFRQAVREIRRVRKQQDALPTSVRILSRAFNEYAQSAVTQEGVQAFLARHPELQTLRTDIEQFFSATQQMFFAGKPNMISQAEVEKLARKLSLTETP
;
A
#
# COMPACT_ATOMS: atom_id res chain seq x y z
N MET A 1 -25.06 59.26 -0.89
CA MET A 1 -26.03 59.02 0.22
C MET A 1 -26.50 57.58 0.06
N ARG A 2 -25.80 56.58 0.61
CA ARG A 2 -25.76 56.15 2.03
C ARG A 2 -27.09 55.47 2.42
N ARG A 3 -26.99 54.15 2.67
CA ARG A 3 -27.90 53.25 3.43
C ARG A 3 -28.99 52.53 2.64
N LEU A 4 -28.75 51.25 2.33
CA LEU A 4 -29.63 50.16 2.76
C LEU A 4 -28.91 48.80 2.65
N LEU A 5 -27.92 48.60 3.53
CA LEU A 5 -27.38 47.27 3.83
C LEU A 5 -28.25 46.70 4.96
N LEU A 6 -29.31 45.97 4.61
CA LEU A 6 -30.19 45.34 5.58
C LEU A 6 -29.67 43.93 5.89
N LEU A 7 -29.04 43.88 7.05
CA LEU A 7 -28.40 42.76 7.74
C LEU A 7 -29.39 41.60 7.93
N LEU A 8 -29.23 40.51 7.18
CA LEU A 8 -29.87 39.22 7.46
C LEU A 8 -29.01 38.47 8.48
N LEU A 9 -29.06 38.93 9.72
CA LEU A 9 -28.50 38.22 10.87
C LEU A 9 -29.53 37.17 11.28
N PHE A 10 -29.43 35.97 10.69
CA PHE A 10 -30.15 34.80 11.18
C PHE A 10 -29.64 34.49 12.59
N LEU A 11 -30.46 34.84 13.58
CA LEU A 11 -30.25 34.53 14.98
C LEU A 11 -30.37 33.01 15.13
N ALA A 12 -29.26 32.28 15.03
CA ALA A 12 -29.20 30.89 15.46
C ALA A 12 -29.28 30.89 16.99
N LEU A 13 -30.49 30.79 17.53
CA LEU A 13 -30.69 30.45 18.93
C LEU A 13 -30.10 29.06 19.14
N PRO A 14 -29.13 28.88 20.07
CA PRO A 14 -28.72 27.54 20.44
C PRO A 14 -29.93 26.87 21.08
N VAL A 15 -30.43 25.80 20.46
CA VAL A 15 -31.36 24.88 21.11
C VAL A 15 -30.57 24.24 22.24
N VAL A 16 -30.76 24.76 23.45
CA VAL A 16 -30.26 24.14 24.67
C VAL A 16 -31.20 22.97 24.94
N ALA A 17 -30.77 21.77 24.55
CA ALA A 17 -31.49 20.55 24.90
C ALA A 17 -31.64 20.50 26.43
N ALA A 18 -32.87 20.35 26.91
CA ALA A 18 -33.15 20.27 28.34
C ALA A 18 -32.59 18.95 28.88
N GLU A 19 -31.47 19.04 29.60
CA GLU A 19 -30.82 17.90 30.22
C GLU A 19 -31.58 17.48 31.49
N LYS A 20 -32.11 16.25 31.51
CA LYS A 20 -32.79 15.71 32.69
C LYS A 20 -32.02 14.52 33.24
N SER A 21 -31.66 14.58 34.52
CA SER A 21 -30.93 13.50 35.19
C SER A 21 -31.83 12.31 35.47
N ILE A 22 -31.35 11.10 35.21
CA ILE A 22 -32.03 9.84 35.55
C ILE A 22 -31.19 8.98 36.47
N ASN A 23 -31.86 8.16 37.29
CA ASN A 23 -31.19 7.24 38.19
C ASN A 23 -30.64 6.03 37.42
N ALA A 24 -29.44 5.61 37.81
CA ALA A 24 -28.78 4.42 37.32
C ALA A 24 -28.35 3.55 38.50
N THR A 25 -28.34 2.23 38.31
CA THR A 25 -27.84 1.29 39.30
C THR A 25 -26.64 0.55 38.73
N SER A 26 -25.55 0.50 39.49
CA SER A 26 -24.31 -0.17 39.11
C SER A 26 -24.06 -1.38 40.00
N PHE A 27 -23.71 -2.50 39.38
CA PHE A 27 -23.35 -3.74 40.05
C PHE A 27 -21.97 -4.15 39.58
N VAL A 28 -21.05 -4.32 40.51
CA VAL A 28 -19.70 -4.82 40.27
C VAL A 28 -19.33 -5.71 41.44
N ARG A 29 -18.57 -6.77 41.18
CA ARG A 29 -17.90 -7.50 42.26
C ARG A 29 -16.75 -6.61 42.72
N ASP A 30 -16.57 -6.49 44.03
CA ASP A 30 -15.62 -5.57 44.65
C ASP A 30 -14.30 -6.25 45.00
N VAL A 31 -14.24 -7.58 45.11
CA VAL A 31 -13.03 -8.31 45.53
C VAL A 31 -12.63 -9.46 44.60
N GLY A 32 -11.38 -9.89 44.72
CA GLY A 32 -10.87 -11.10 44.04
C GLY A 32 -10.17 -10.84 42.71
N TYR A 33 -9.74 -9.60 42.46
CA TYR A 33 -9.06 -9.23 41.23
C TYR A 33 -7.54 -9.17 41.38
N ARG A 34 -6.85 -9.56 40.32
CA ARG A 34 -5.41 -9.41 40.12
C ARG A 34 -5.12 -8.81 38.74
N VAL A 35 -3.84 -8.52 38.50
CA VAL A 35 -3.36 -8.07 37.19
C VAL A 35 -3.73 -9.07 36.10
N GLY A 36 -4.25 -8.56 34.99
CA GLY A 36 -4.69 -9.36 33.85
C GLY A 36 -6.16 -9.79 33.89
N ASP A 37 -6.82 -9.69 35.05
CA ASP A 37 -8.24 -10.02 35.16
C ASP A 37 -9.12 -8.98 34.43
N VAL A 38 -10.33 -9.43 34.10
CA VAL A 38 -11.41 -8.59 33.55
C VAL A 38 -12.48 -8.41 34.62
N VAL A 39 -12.73 -7.15 34.98
CA VAL A 39 -13.75 -6.70 35.91
C VAL A 39 -15.00 -6.36 35.12
N GLN A 40 -16.09 -7.06 35.38
CA GLN A 40 -17.37 -6.81 34.73
C GLN A 40 -18.23 -5.90 35.59
N GLN A 41 -18.57 -4.73 35.07
CA GLN A 41 -19.50 -3.78 35.69
C GLN A 41 -20.81 -3.78 34.92
N ARG A 42 -21.90 -4.18 35.56
CA ARG A 42 -23.26 -4.16 35.01
C ARG A 42 -23.96 -2.88 35.45
N VAL A 43 -24.44 -2.10 34.49
CA VAL A 43 -25.19 -0.88 34.72
C VAL A 43 -26.61 -1.05 34.21
N GLU A 44 -27.59 -0.76 35.06
CA GLU A 44 -29.01 -0.83 34.73
C GLU A 44 -29.67 0.54 34.84
N ILE A 45 -30.37 0.94 33.78
CA ILE A 45 -31.01 2.26 33.66
C ILE A 45 -32.41 2.05 33.09
N ILE A 46 -33.41 2.73 33.65
CA ILE A 46 -34.78 2.70 33.15
C ILE A 46 -35.09 4.07 32.54
N THR A 47 -35.43 4.07 31.26
CA THR A 47 -35.81 5.26 30.49
C THR A 47 -37.27 5.16 30.04
N PRO A 48 -37.94 6.29 29.74
CA PRO A 48 -39.24 6.27 29.07
C PRO A 48 -39.16 5.59 27.69
N ALA A 49 -40.30 5.12 27.17
CA ALA A 49 -40.32 4.46 25.88
C ALA A 49 -39.86 5.37 24.73
N GLY A 50 -38.95 4.86 23.89
CA GLY A 50 -38.43 5.55 22.71
C GLY A 50 -37.17 6.39 22.94
N PHE A 51 -36.60 6.37 24.15
CA PHE A 51 -35.24 6.84 24.39
C PHE A 51 -34.22 5.77 24.02
N GLU A 52 -33.27 6.12 23.16
CA GLU A 52 -32.18 5.23 22.73
C GLU A 52 -30.85 5.68 23.34
N LEU A 53 -29.95 4.72 23.57
CA LEU A 53 -28.61 5.01 24.07
C LEU A 53 -27.84 5.78 22.99
N ASP A 54 -27.28 6.92 23.36
CA ASP A 54 -26.33 7.64 22.52
C ASP A 54 -24.95 6.97 22.62
N GLU A 55 -24.56 6.22 21.60
CA GLU A 55 -23.25 5.55 21.54
C GLU A 55 -22.08 6.54 21.70
N GLY A 56 -22.27 7.82 21.34
CA GLY A 56 -21.26 8.86 21.52
C GLY A 56 -20.99 9.23 22.99
N SER A 57 -21.91 8.89 23.89
CA SER A 57 -21.73 9.07 25.34
C SER A 57 -20.90 7.96 25.98
N LEU A 58 -20.63 6.86 25.27
CA LEU A 58 -19.83 5.78 25.82
C LEU A 58 -18.37 6.21 26.06
N PRO A 59 -17.77 5.84 27.21
CA PRO A 59 -16.39 6.15 27.50
C PRO A 59 -15.45 5.60 26.42
N LYS A 60 -14.46 6.41 26.01
CA LYS A 60 -13.44 5.98 25.05
C LYS A 60 -12.64 4.81 25.60
N ARG A 61 -12.46 3.77 24.78
CA ARG A 61 -11.75 2.52 25.11
C ARG A 61 -10.27 2.74 25.47
N ARG A 62 -9.60 3.71 24.85
CA ARG A 62 -8.17 3.98 25.08
C ARG A 62 -7.94 5.04 26.15
N GLY A 63 -7.22 4.64 27.20
CA GLY A 63 -6.59 5.56 28.16
C GLY A 63 -5.19 5.08 28.47
N ALA A 64 -4.21 5.48 27.66
CA ALA A 64 -2.81 5.10 27.86
C ALA A 64 -2.36 5.53 29.27
N GLY A 65 -1.92 4.57 30.09
CA GLY A 65 -1.30 4.84 31.38
C GLY A 65 -2.20 4.67 32.62
N ALA A 66 -3.47 4.29 32.44
CA ALA A 66 -4.33 3.94 33.57
C ALA A 66 -3.99 2.55 34.15
N HIS A 67 -4.40 2.28 35.39
CA HIS A 67 -4.30 0.94 36.00
C HIS A 67 -5.32 -0.04 35.40
N ILE A 68 -6.42 0.51 34.88
CA ILE A 68 -7.59 -0.20 34.36
C ILE A 68 -8.00 0.47 33.04
N GLU A 69 -8.28 -0.31 32.02
CA GLU A 69 -8.76 0.18 30.72
C GLU A 69 -10.07 -0.49 30.32
N LEU A 70 -10.89 0.21 29.54
CA LEU A 70 -12.15 -0.33 29.03
C LEU A 70 -11.89 -1.13 27.75
N ARG A 71 -12.18 -2.42 27.79
CA ARG A 71 -11.99 -3.34 26.65
C ARG A 71 -13.22 -3.35 25.74
N ASP A 72 -14.39 -3.54 26.33
CA ASP A 72 -15.63 -3.67 25.59
C ASP A 72 -16.85 -3.18 26.37
N VAL A 73 -17.91 -2.86 25.62
CA VAL A 73 -19.21 -2.51 26.17
C VAL A 73 -20.27 -3.26 25.38
N THR A 74 -21.07 -4.07 26.06
CA THR A 74 -22.26 -4.69 25.47
C THR A 74 -23.51 -4.03 26.02
N HIS A 75 -24.50 -3.80 25.16
CA HIS A 75 -25.75 -3.15 25.50
C HIS A 75 -26.93 -4.00 25.07
N HIS A 76 -27.85 -4.23 26.00
CA HIS A 76 -29.11 -4.91 25.76
C HIS A 76 -30.28 -4.07 26.30
N THR A 77 -31.44 -4.23 25.67
CA THR A 77 -32.68 -3.56 26.10
C THR A 77 -33.77 -4.57 26.40
N GLU A 78 -34.56 -4.27 27.41
CA GLU A 78 -35.70 -5.07 27.84
C GLU A 78 -36.90 -4.14 28.07
N LYS A 79 -38.08 -4.52 27.56
CA LYS A 79 -39.30 -3.73 27.81
C LYS A 79 -39.80 -4.02 29.23
N VAL A 80 -40.07 -2.98 30.00
CA VAL A 80 -40.58 -3.05 31.37
C VAL A 80 -41.81 -2.16 31.53
N ASP A 81 -42.63 -2.38 32.55
CA ASP A 81 -43.89 -1.64 32.77
C ASP A 81 -43.73 -0.11 32.78
N LYS A 82 -42.55 0.38 33.15
CA LYS A 82 -42.20 1.81 33.25
C LYS A 82 -41.32 2.33 32.12
N GLY A 83 -41.25 1.63 30.98
CA GLY A 83 -40.50 2.06 29.78
C GLY A 83 -39.51 1.01 29.27
N ILE A 84 -38.28 1.41 28.99
CA ILE A 84 -37.22 0.53 28.48
C ILE A 84 -36.11 0.43 29.54
N LYS A 85 -35.76 -0.80 29.91
CA LYS A 85 -34.61 -1.11 30.74
C LYS A 85 -33.40 -1.30 29.83
N HIS A 86 -32.38 -0.47 29.99
CA HIS A 86 -31.09 -0.59 29.35
C HIS A 86 -30.12 -1.29 30.30
N VAL A 87 -29.55 -2.41 29.86
CA VAL A 87 -28.51 -3.17 30.58
C VAL A 87 -27.22 -3.03 29.81
N LEU A 88 -26.24 -2.36 30.40
CA LEU A 88 -24.89 -2.20 29.84
C LEU A 88 -23.91 -3.04 30.66
N ILE A 89 -23.03 -3.77 29.98
CA ILE A 89 -21.94 -4.53 30.61
C ILE A 89 -20.63 -3.94 30.11
N PHE A 90 -19.85 -3.37 31.04
CA PHE A 90 -18.53 -2.83 30.80
C PHE A 90 -17.48 -3.83 31.24
N ASP A 91 -16.61 -4.23 30.31
CA ASP A 91 -15.48 -5.11 30.58
C ASP A 91 -14.22 -4.27 30.79
N TRP A 92 -13.77 -4.17 32.03
CA TRP A 92 -12.59 -3.41 32.42
C TRP A 92 -11.40 -4.34 32.63
N GLN A 93 -10.30 -4.15 31.90
CA GLN A 93 -9.11 -4.98 32.05
C GLN A 93 -8.05 -4.30 32.92
N VAL A 94 -7.51 -5.07 33.86
CA VAL A 94 -6.42 -4.62 34.74
C VAL A 94 -5.07 -4.84 34.08
N PHE A 95 -4.27 -3.77 33.94
CA PHE A 95 -2.97 -3.84 33.28
C PHE A 95 -1.76 -3.61 34.19
N ARG A 96 -1.95 -2.97 35.35
CA ARG A 96 -0.84 -2.59 36.24
C ARG A 96 -0.82 -3.41 37.51
N THR A 97 0.37 -3.86 37.89
CA THR A 97 0.62 -4.52 39.17
C THR A 97 0.73 -3.52 40.32
N LEU A 98 0.25 -3.95 41.48
CA LEU A 98 0.37 -3.25 42.74
C LEU A 98 1.36 -3.98 43.65
N ARG A 99 1.98 -3.23 44.57
CA ARG A 99 2.84 -3.76 45.63
C ARG A 99 2.04 -4.23 46.85
N ASP A 100 0.92 -3.55 47.11
CA ASP A 100 0.05 -3.80 48.25
C ASP A 100 -1.40 -3.92 47.78
N VAL A 101 -2.24 -4.53 48.63
CA VAL A 101 -3.68 -4.56 48.40
C VAL A 101 -4.22 -3.12 48.43
N ARG A 102 -4.84 -2.67 47.33
CA ARG A 102 -5.46 -1.34 47.26
C ARG A 102 -6.77 -1.37 46.52
N THR A 103 -7.64 -0.44 46.91
CA THR A 103 -8.83 -0.09 46.17
C THR A 103 -8.45 0.74 44.96
N ILE A 104 -8.94 0.37 43.78
CA ILE A 104 -8.79 1.11 42.54
C ILE A 104 -10.18 1.54 42.07
N PRO A 105 -10.41 2.84 41.82
CA PRO A 105 -11.64 3.29 41.20
C PRO A 105 -11.67 2.87 39.72
N LEU A 106 -12.84 2.44 39.26
CA LEU A 106 -13.17 2.38 37.84
C LEU A 106 -13.33 3.82 37.30
N ARG A 107 -13.88 3.96 36.09
CA ARG A 107 -14.15 5.28 35.51
C ARG A 107 -15.55 5.76 35.90
N ASP A 108 -15.69 7.06 36.15
CA ASP A 108 -17.00 7.70 36.16
C ASP A 108 -17.69 7.53 34.80
N LEU A 109 -19.00 7.31 34.81
CA LEU A 109 -19.79 7.10 33.60
C LEU A 109 -20.86 8.20 33.49
N GLU A 110 -20.93 8.83 32.33
CA GLU A 110 -21.98 9.77 31.96
C GLU A 110 -22.65 9.26 30.69
N LEU A 111 -23.78 8.55 30.85
CA LEU A 111 -24.48 7.89 29.76
C LEU A 111 -25.67 8.75 29.34
N SER A 112 -25.72 9.10 28.05
CA SER A 112 -26.79 9.92 27.49
C SER A 112 -27.78 9.05 26.72
N PHE A 113 -29.06 9.36 26.84
CA PHE A 113 -30.15 8.72 26.12
C PHE A 113 -30.95 9.80 25.40
N ARG A 114 -31.23 9.59 24.11
CA ARG A 114 -31.89 10.60 23.27
C ARG A 114 -33.21 10.10 22.71
N GLN A 115 -34.17 11.01 22.62
CA GLN A 115 -35.41 10.84 21.88
C GLN A 115 -35.70 12.16 21.15
N GLY A 116 -35.37 12.24 19.86
CA GLY A 116 -35.44 13.51 19.13
C GLY A 116 -34.50 14.56 19.71
N GLU A 117 -35.05 15.68 20.19
CA GLU A 117 -34.29 16.78 20.82
C GLU A 117 -34.14 16.62 22.36
N GLU A 118 -34.86 15.68 22.97
CA GLU A 118 -34.77 15.43 24.41
C GLU A 118 -33.58 14.54 24.76
N VAL A 119 -32.82 14.94 25.78
CA VAL A 119 -31.64 14.22 26.27
C VAL A 119 -31.78 13.93 27.76
N LEU A 120 -31.72 12.64 28.11
CA LEU A 120 -31.62 12.16 29.49
C LEU A 120 -30.17 11.78 29.79
N VAL A 121 -29.66 12.17 30.94
CA VAL A 121 -28.28 11.87 31.33
C VAL A 121 -28.27 11.06 32.63
N ALA A 122 -27.63 9.90 32.58
CA ALA A 122 -27.37 9.05 33.73
C ALA A 122 -25.91 9.23 34.17
N ARG A 123 -25.70 9.80 35.36
CA ARG A 123 -24.36 9.97 35.95
C ARG A 123 -24.12 8.90 37.00
N LEU A 124 -23.07 8.11 36.81
CA LEU A 124 -22.63 7.10 37.76
C LEU A 124 -21.23 7.44 38.26
N GLN A 125 -21.08 7.41 39.58
CA GLN A 125 -19.77 7.51 40.22
C GLN A 125 -18.95 6.24 39.94
N ALA A 126 -17.64 6.41 39.87
CA ALA A 126 -16.68 5.31 39.76
C ALA A 126 -16.93 4.26 40.83
N ALA A 127 -17.26 3.05 40.42
CA ALA A 127 -17.30 1.92 41.33
C ALA A 127 -15.87 1.54 41.73
N GLU A 128 -15.72 0.99 42.93
CA GLU A 128 -14.41 0.67 43.50
C GLU A 128 -14.19 -0.84 43.53
N ILE A 129 -12.98 -1.28 43.21
CA ILE A 129 -12.56 -2.68 43.31
C ILE A 129 -11.29 -2.82 44.13
N LEU A 130 -11.20 -3.88 44.92
CA LEU A 130 -10.03 -4.27 45.69
C LEU A 130 -9.16 -5.22 44.87
N MET A 131 -7.92 -4.83 44.67
CA MET A 131 -6.95 -5.60 43.88
C MET A 131 -5.87 -6.20 44.76
N ALA A 132 -5.63 -7.50 44.58
CA ALA A 132 -4.55 -8.23 45.23
C ALA A 132 -3.22 -8.00 44.49
N PRO A 133 -2.10 -7.83 45.21
CA PRO A 133 -0.79 -7.66 44.60
C PRO A 133 -0.30 -8.97 43.98
N MET A 134 0.41 -8.86 42.85
CA MET A 134 1.20 -9.97 42.28
C MET A 134 2.66 -9.92 42.71
N LEU A 135 3.10 -8.77 43.22
CA LEU A 135 4.41 -8.61 43.81
C LEU A 135 4.37 -9.12 45.27
N PRO A 136 5.45 -9.74 45.76
CA PRO A 136 5.55 -10.05 47.18
C PRO A 136 5.50 -8.75 47.99
N THR A 137 4.83 -8.79 49.14
CA THR A 137 4.65 -7.64 50.05
C THR A 137 5.98 -7.07 50.54
N MET A 138 7.02 -7.92 50.62
CA MET A 138 8.39 -7.54 50.95
C MET A 138 9.30 -7.96 49.79
N LEU A 139 9.97 -6.99 49.18
CA LEU A 139 11.05 -7.21 48.22
C LEU A 139 12.38 -6.94 48.91
N THR A 140 13.36 -7.83 48.74
CA THR A 140 14.75 -7.49 49.12
C THR A 140 15.30 -6.40 48.18
N PRO A 141 16.31 -5.62 48.60
CA PRO A 141 16.93 -4.61 47.73
C PRO A 141 17.40 -5.17 46.39
N GLU A 142 17.89 -6.42 46.38
CA GLU A 142 18.30 -7.15 45.18
C GLU A 142 17.13 -7.48 44.24
N GLN A 143 15.95 -7.78 44.79
CA GLN A 143 14.73 -8.07 44.01
C GLN A 143 14.04 -6.81 43.49
N ALA A 144 14.19 -5.68 44.19
CA ALA A 144 13.64 -4.40 43.80
C ALA A 144 14.48 -3.66 42.75
N ALA A 145 15.76 -4.02 42.62
CA ALA A 145 16.65 -3.46 41.62
C ALA A 145 16.24 -3.93 40.21
N PRO A 146 16.12 -3.02 39.22
CA PRO A 146 15.97 -3.39 37.83
C PRO A 146 17.13 -4.31 37.43
N ARG A 147 16.81 -5.51 36.95
CA ARG A 147 17.84 -6.40 36.40
C ARG A 147 18.40 -5.80 35.12
N GLU A 148 19.68 -6.03 34.91
CA GLU A 148 20.31 -5.69 33.63
C GLU A 148 19.52 -6.34 32.48
N ALA A 149 19.34 -5.58 31.40
CA ALA A 149 18.65 -6.09 30.23
C ALA A 149 19.41 -7.31 29.71
N VAL A 150 18.72 -8.45 29.64
CA VAL A 150 19.29 -9.65 29.01
C VAL A 150 19.51 -9.30 27.54
N ALA A 151 20.78 -9.20 27.14
CA ALA A 151 21.11 -9.00 25.74
C ALA A 151 20.49 -10.16 24.94
N PRO A 152 19.76 -9.89 23.84
CA PRO A 152 19.21 -10.94 23.02
C PRO A 152 20.34 -11.85 22.54
N ALA A 153 20.13 -13.17 22.66
CA ALA A 153 21.12 -14.14 22.23
C ALA A 153 21.44 -13.93 20.74
N ALA A 154 22.72 -13.81 20.41
CA ALA A 154 23.16 -13.67 19.03
C ALA A 154 22.72 -14.92 18.24
N GLN A 155 21.86 -14.72 17.24
CA GLN A 155 21.45 -15.80 16.34
C GLN A 155 22.55 -16.06 15.30
N PRO A 156 22.79 -17.33 14.93
CA PRO A 156 23.82 -17.66 13.94
C PRO A 156 23.42 -17.07 12.57
N LEU A 157 24.28 -16.19 12.04
CA LEU A 157 24.07 -15.53 10.73
C LEU A 157 24.52 -16.39 9.54
N GLN A 158 25.25 -17.48 9.79
CA GLN A 158 25.77 -18.39 8.77
C GLN A 158 24.72 -18.86 7.74
N PRO A 159 23.54 -19.40 8.14
CA PRO A 159 22.55 -19.87 7.16
C PRO A 159 22.00 -18.76 6.27
N ILE A 160 21.89 -17.53 6.81
CA ILE A 160 21.42 -16.36 6.04
C ILE A 160 22.46 -15.96 5.00
N LEU A 161 23.75 -15.98 5.37
CA LEU A 161 24.84 -15.66 4.46
C LEU A 161 24.97 -16.70 3.34
N GLU A 162 24.77 -17.98 3.64
CA GLU A 162 24.77 -19.06 2.64
C GLU A 162 23.60 -18.92 1.65
N GLN A 163 22.39 -18.65 2.15
CA GLN A 163 21.22 -18.39 1.30
C GLN A 163 21.41 -17.15 0.43
N LEU A 164 21.96 -16.08 0.98
CA LEU A 164 22.28 -14.87 0.23
C LEU A 164 23.34 -15.15 -0.84
N GLY A 165 24.38 -15.91 -0.50
CA GLY A 165 25.42 -16.33 -1.44
C GLY A 165 24.85 -17.13 -2.61
N ALA A 166 23.98 -18.11 -2.32
CA ALA A 166 23.29 -18.90 -3.34
C ALA A 166 22.37 -18.05 -4.23
N ALA A 167 21.63 -17.10 -3.65
CA ALA A 167 20.75 -16.20 -4.39
C ALA A 167 21.54 -15.26 -5.31
N VAL A 168 22.64 -14.68 -4.83
CA VAL A 168 23.52 -13.83 -5.63
C VAL A 168 24.17 -14.63 -6.76
N PHE A 169 24.59 -15.87 -6.50
CA PHE A 169 25.16 -16.74 -7.51
C PHE A 169 24.13 -17.09 -8.60
N ALA A 170 22.90 -17.45 -8.21
CA ALA A 170 21.81 -17.71 -9.16
C ALA A 170 21.47 -16.47 -10.00
N LEU A 171 21.46 -15.28 -9.39
CA LEU A 171 21.26 -14.02 -10.10
C LEU A 171 22.37 -13.75 -11.13
N LEU A 172 23.63 -13.98 -10.78
CA LEU A 172 24.76 -13.82 -11.71
C LEU A 172 24.63 -14.76 -12.91
N ILE A 173 24.25 -16.03 -12.70
CA ILE A 173 24.01 -16.98 -13.79
C ILE A 173 22.87 -16.50 -14.69
N ALA A 174 21.76 -16.04 -14.11
CA ALA A 174 20.63 -15.53 -14.88
C ALA A 174 21.02 -14.30 -15.73
N VAL A 175 21.75 -13.34 -15.13
CA VAL A 175 22.25 -12.15 -15.85
C VAL A 175 23.19 -12.56 -16.98
N LEU A 176 24.10 -13.50 -16.73
CA LEU A 176 25.04 -13.98 -17.76
C LEU A 176 24.30 -14.68 -18.91
N TYR A 177 23.30 -15.51 -18.60
CA TYR A 177 22.45 -16.16 -19.58
C TYR A 177 21.70 -15.15 -20.45
N PHE A 178 21.09 -14.12 -19.85
CA PHE A 178 20.42 -13.06 -20.60
C PHE A 178 21.41 -12.21 -21.41
N ALA A 179 22.57 -11.88 -20.86
CA ALA A 179 23.59 -11.12 -21.55
C ALA A 179 24.13 -11.87 -22.79
N TRP A 180 24.23 -13.21 -22.70
CA TRP A 180 24.55 -14.08 -23.82
C TRP A 180 23.41 -14.16 -24.84
N ARG A 181 22.19 -14.42 -24.39
CA ARG A 181 21.01 -14.54 -25.27
C ARG A 181 20.72 -13.28 -26.08
N PHE A 182 20.99 -12.09 -25.51
CA PHE A 182 20.75 -10.81 -26.16
C PHE A 182 21.98 -10.21 -26.85
N ASP A 183 23.08 -10.95 -27.00
CA ASP A 183 24.35 -10.47 -27.59
C ASP A 183 24.80 -9.12 -27.00
N LEU A 184 24.63 -8.97 -25.68
CA LEU A 184 25.13 -7.85 -24.90
C LEU A 184 26.59 -8.07 -24.49
N LEU A 185 27.08 -9.31 -24.55
CA LEU A 185 28.47 -9.66 -24.28
C LEU A 185 29.37 -9.26 -25.46
N PRO A 186 30.52 -8.62 -25.20
CA PRO A 186 31.43 -8.11 -26.23
C PRO A 186 32.10 -9.22 -27.08
N PHE A 187 31.95 -10.49 -26.68
CA PHE A 187 32.55 -11.65 -27.34
C PHE A 187 31.65 -12.32 -28.39
N SER A 188 30.37 -11.94 -28.50
CA SER A 188 29.40 -12.51 -29.45
C SER A 188 29.46 -11.91 -30.87
N ALA A 189 30.53 -11.17 -31.21
CA ALA A 189 30.65 -10.46 -32.49
C ALA A 189 30.63 -11.35 -33.75
N LYS A 190 30.75 -12.68 -33.61
CA LYS A 190 30.80 -13.60 -34.76
C LYS A 190 29.42 -14.03 -35.28
N HIS A 191 28.34 -13.85 -34.52
CA HIS A 191 26.96 -14.20 -34.91
C HIS A 191 25.96 -13.10 -34.52
N ALA A 192 26.41 -11.84 -34.43
CA ALA A 192 25.49 -10.76 -34.14
C ALA A 192 24.55 -10.55 -35.34
N SER A 193 23.26 -10.64 -35.08
CA SER A 193 22.22 -10.59 -36.09
C SER A 193 22.33 -9.29 -36.92
N PRO A 194 22.44 -9.36 -38.27
CA PRO A 194 22.77 -8.22 -39.13
C PRO A 194 21.84 -7.01 -38.92
N PHE A 195 20.54 -7.21 -38.65
CA PHE A 195 19.63 -6.10 -38.37
C PHE A 195 19.86 -5.46 -36.98
N ARG A 196 20.27 -6.22 -35.95
CA ARG A 196 20.63 -5.64 -34.64
C ARG A 196 21.90 -4.80 -34.71
N GLN A 197 22.88 -5.22 -35.52
CA GLN A 197 24.08 -4.41 -35.77
C GLN A 197 23.71 -3.09 -36.45
N ALA A 198 22.88 -3.14 -37.49
CA ALA A 198 22.39 -1.95 -38.17
C ALA A 198 21.67 -0.97 -37.23
N VAL A 199 20.82 -1.45 -36.30
CA VAL A 199 20.17 -0.57 -35.31
C VAL A 199 21.19 0.14 -34.41
N ARG A 200 22.25 -0.55 -33.98
CA ARG A 200 23.32 0.04 -33.15
C ARG A 200 24.10 1.11 -33.93
N GLU A 201 24.41 0.84 -35.20
CA GLU A 201 25.14 1.77 -36.06
C GLU A 201 24.31 3.00 -36.45
N ILE A 202 23.04 2.82 -36.84
CA ILE A 202 22.11 3.91 -37.16
C ILE A 202 21.95 4.87 -35.95
N ARG A 203 21.85 4.33 -34.72
CA ARG A 203 21.78 5.15 -33.50
C ARG A 203 23.03 6.00 -33.27
N ARG A 204 24.22 5.51 -33.63
CA ARG A 204 25.49 6.24 -33.49
C ARG A 204 25.60 7.37 -34.51
N VAL A 205 25.13 7.13 -35.73
CA VAL A 205 25.19 8.08 -36.84
C VAL A 205 24.09 9.15 -36.75
N ARG A 206 23.10 8.98 -35.87
CA ARG A 206 21.92 9.86 -35.75
C ARG A 206 22.20 11.36 -35.64
N LYS A 207 23.33 11.73 -35.03
CA LYS A 207 23.72 13.14 -34.77
C LYS A 207 24.61 13.75 -35.87
N GLN A 208 24.92 13.02 -36.93
CA GLN A 208 25.77 13.51 -38.03
C GLN A 208 24.96 14.30 -39.06
N GLN A 209 25.58 15.25 -39.76
CA GLN A 209 24.92 16.07 -40.79
C GLN A 209 24.39 15.24 -41.97
N ASP A 210 25.01 14.09 -42.26
CA ASP A 210 24.60 13.14 -43.31
C ASP A 210 23.92 11.87 -42.76
N ALA A 211 23.15 12.00 -41.66
CA ALA A 211 22.62 10.84 -40.96
C ALA A 211 21.60 10.03 -41.78
N LEU A 212 20.78 10.68 -42.62
CA LEU A 212 19.80 10.04 -43.48
C LEU A 212 20.42 9.07 -44.52
N PRO A 213 21.26 9.54 -45.46
CA PRO A 213 21.84 8.67 -46.48
C PRO A 213 22.73 7.58 -45.88
N THR A 214 23.42 7.87 -44.78
CA THR A 214 24.26 6.89 -44.07
C THR A 214 23.41 5.81 -43.40
N SER A 215 22.27 6.18 -42.78
CA SER A 215 21.35 5.21 -42.15
C SER A 215 20.70 4.27 -43.18
N VAL A 216 20.34 4.79 -44.35
CA VAL A 216 19.78 3.97 -45.44
C VAL A 216 20.82 2.98 -45.97
N ARG A 217 22.09 3.39 -46.13
CA ARG A 217 23.19 2.49 -46.52
C ARG A 217 23.42 1.37 -45.51
N ILE A 218 23.46 1.71 -44.22
CA ILE A 218 23.62 0.73 -43.13
C ILE A 218 22.49 -0.30 -43.15
N LEU A 219 21.24 0.14 -43.30
CA LEU A 219 20.09 -0.78 -43.36
C LEU A 219 20.10 -1.64 -44.63
N SER A 220 20.42 -1.08 -45.80
CA SER A 220 20.57 -1.86 -47.04
C SER A 220 21.68 -2.91 -46.96
N ARG A 221 22.77 -2.61 -46.25
CA ARG A 221 23.86 -3.56 -46.02
C ARG A 221 23.39 -4.72 -45.14
N ALA A 222 22.63 -4.45 -44.10
CA ALA A 222 22.06 -5.50 -43.25
C ALA A 222 21.09 -6.42 -44.02
N PHE A 223 20.28 -5.88 -44.95
CA PHE A 223 19.46 -6.71 -45.84
C PHE A 223 20.31 -7.64 -46.72
N ASN A 224 21.42 -7.12 -47.28
CA ASN A 224 22.32 -7.93 -48.11
C ASN A 224 23.06 -9.01 -47.30
N GLU A 225 23.48 -8.69 -46.07
CA GLU A 225 24.13 -9.63 -45.16
C GLU A 225 23.16 -10.72 -44.68
N TYR A 226 21.90 -10.37 -44.40
CA TYR A 226 20.85 -11.32 -44.01
C TYR A 226 20.41 -12.23 -45.17
N ALA A 227 20.30 -11.69 -46.40
CA ALA A 227 19.93 -12.44 -47.60
C ALA A 227 21.09 -13.21 -48.26
N GLN A 228 22.32 -13.03 -47.77
CA GLN A 228 23.58 -13.50 -48.38
C GLN A 228 23.72 -13.15 -49.89
N SER A 229 22.96 -12.16 -50.36
CA SER A 229 22.84 -11.76 -51.77
C SER A 229 22.40 -10.30 -51.87
N ALA A 230 22.70 -9.63 -52.99
CA ALA A 230 22.29 -8.24 -53.19
C ALA A 230 20.77 -8.16 -53.44
N VAL A 231 20.03 -7.56 -52.50
CA VAL A 231 18.58 -7.38 -52.61
C VAL A 231 18.29 -6.04 -53.31
N THR A 232 17.75 -6.10 -54.52
CA THR A 232 17.23 -4.95 -55.27
C THR A 232 15.71 -4.86 -55.13
N GLN A 233 15.09 -3.73 -55.54
CA GLN A 233 13.64 -3.56 -55.49
C GLN A 233 12.88 -4.70 -56.20
N GLU A 234 13.42 -5.21 -57.30
CA GLU A 234 12.87 -6.34 -58.06
C GLU A 234 13.06 -7.69 -57.34
N GLY A 235 14.12 -7.81 -56.54
CA GLY A 235 14.46 -9.00 -55.76
C GLY A 235 13.75 -9.12 -54.41
N VAL A 236 13.02 -8.08 -53.95
CA VAL A 236 12.33 -8.09 -52.65
C VAL A 236 11.30 -9.22 -52.55
N GLN A 237 10.59 -9.53 -53.64
CA GLN A 237 9.61 -10.62 -53.63
C GLN A 237 10.28 -12.00 -53.46
N ALA A 238 11.41 -12.23 -54.14
CA ALA A 238 12.18 -13.47 -54.00
C ALA A 238 12.80 -13.60 -52.58
N PHE A 239 13.18 -12.47 -51.97
CA PHE A 239 13.65 -12.41 -50.59
C PHE A 239 12.56 -12.78 -49.59
N LEU A 240 11.36 -12.19 -49.71
CA LEU A 240 10.22 -12.48 -48.82
C LEU A 240 9.68 -13.91 -48.98
N ALA A 241 9.86 -14.53 -50.14
CA ALA A 241 9.54 -15.94 -50.35
C ALA A 241 10.52 -16.88 -49.60
N ARG A 242 11.78 -16.47 -49.43
CA ARG A 242 12.81 -17.24 -48.69
C ARG A 242 12.74 -17.03 -47.18
N HIS A 243 12.22 -15.89 -46.72
CA HIS A 243 12.10 -15.55 -45.30
C HIS A 243 10.63 -15.24 -44.93
N PRO A 244 9.79 -16.26 -44.70
CA PRO A 244 8.36 -16.08 -44.42
C PRO A 244 8.08 -15.28 -43.14
N GLU A 245 9.02 -15.27 -42.18
CA GLU A 245 8.96 -14.52 -40.92
C GLU A 245 8.84 -13.00 -41.14
N LEU A 246 9.35 -12.49 -42.28
CA LEU A 246 9.34 -11.07 -42.62
C LEU A 246 8.13 -10.64 -43.45
N GLN A 247 7.21 -11.56 -43.78
CA GLN A 247 6.02 -11.25 -44.60
C GLN A 247 5.08 -10.23 -43.94
N THR A 248 4.98 -10.24 -42.62
CA THR A 248 4.19 -9.26 -41.84
C THR A 248 4.68 -7.82 -42.05
N LEU A 249 5.94 -7.64 -42.46
CA LEU A 249 6.59 -6.34 -42.69
C LEU A 249 6.74 -6.01 -44.18
N ARG A 250 6.12 -6.78 -45.09
CA ARG A 250 6.26 -6.65 -46.54
C ARG A 250 6.09 -5.21 -47.05
N THR A 251 5.01 -4.54 -46.67
CA THR A 251 4.70 -3.19 -47.13
C THR A 251 5.75 -2.18 -46.71
N ASP A 252 6.25 -2.28 -45.47
CA ASP A 252 7.28 -1.38 -44.95
C ASP A 252 8.63 -1.61 -45.68
N ILE A 253 8.94 -2.86 -46.05
CA ILE A 253 10.17 -3.23 -46.78
C ILE A 253 10.11 -2.74 -48.24
N GLU A 254 8.99 -2.94 -48.93
CA GLU A 254 8.80 -2.49 -50.32
C GLU A 254 8.89 -0.96 -50.43
N GLN A 255 8.30 -0.23 -49.48
CA GLN A 255 8.40 1.23 -49.39
C GLN A 255 9.85 1.69 -49.16
N PHE A 256 10.59 1.00 -48.29
CA PHE A 256 12.00 1.31 -48.03
C PHE A 256 12.89 1.15 -49.27
N PHE A 257 12.76 0.04 -50.01
CA PHE A 257 13.55 -0.17 -51.23
C PHE A 257 13.16 0.80 -52.35
N SER A 258 11.87 1.12 -52.50
CA SER A 258 11.41 2.13 -53.46
C SER A 258 12.03 3.51 -53.19
N ALA A 259 12.01 3.95 -51.94
CA ALA A 259 12.61 5.22 -51.54
C ALA A 259 14.14 5.21 -51.63
N THR A 260 14.79 4.08 -51.35
CA THR A 260 16.24 3.91 -51.51
C THR A 260 16.64 4.07 -52.98
N GLN A 261 15.90 3.44 -53.90
CA GLN A 261 16.15 3.55 -55.33
C GLN A 261 15.98 5.00 -55.83
N GLN A 262 14.94 5.68 -55.36
CA GLN A 262 14.69 7.07 -55.75
C GLN A 262 15.70 8.06 -55.17
N MET A 263 16.17 7.82 -53.93
CA MET A 263 17.15 8.66 -53.25
C MET A 263 18.56 8.52 -53.85
N PHE A 264 19.01 7.30 -54.18
CA PHE A 264 20.37 7.06 -54.66
C PHE A 264 20.53 7.05 -56.20
N PHE A 265 19.49 6.67 -56.95
CA PHE A 265 19.58 6.53 -58.41
C PHE A 265 18.75 7.56 -59.19
N ALA A 266 17.62 8.04 -58.64
CA ALA A 266 16.76 9.01 -59.33
C ALA A 266 16.99 10.48 -58.92
N GLY A 267 17.91 10.74 -57.99
CA GLY A 267 18.28 12.10 -57.57
C GLY A 267 17.16 12.91 -56.91
N LYS A 268 16.09 12.27 -56.43
CA LYS A 268 14.96 12.95 -55.77
C LYS A 268 15.21 13.00 -54.26
N PRO A 269 15.36 14.20 -53.65
CA PRO A 269 15.56 14.30 -52.21
C PRO A 269 14.24 14.09 -51.44
N ASN A 270 14.32 13.32 -50.37
CA ASN A 270 13.35 13.21 -49.26
C ASN A 270 11.97 12.58 -49.53
N MET A 271 11.92 11.25 -49.68
CA MET A 271 10.67 10.49 -49.51
C MET A 271 10.60 9.64 -48.22
N ILE A 272 11.69 9.54 -47.45
CA ILE A 272 11.71 8.83 -46.16
C ILE A 272 12.40 9.67 -45.10
N SER A 273 11.82 9.66 -43.90
CA SER A 273 12.39 10.29 -42.71
C SER A 273 13.35 9.35 -41.96
N GLN A 274 14.33 9.92 -41.28
CA GLN A 274 15.31 9.17 -40.48
C GLN A 274 14.63 8.35 -39.38
N ALA A 275 13.54 8.88 -38.82
CA ALA A 275 12.75 8.20 -37.80
C ALA A 275 12.05 6.94 -38.36
N GLU A 276 11.67 6.94 -39.64
CA GLU A 276 11.02 5.80 -40.30
C GLU A 276 12.02 4.68 -40.57
N VAL A 277 13.24 5.01 -41.01
CA VAL A 277 14.36 4.05 -41.17
C VAL A 277 14.71 3.42 -39.81
N GLU A 278 14.80 4.22 -38.75
CA GLU A 278 15.04 3.71 -37.40
C GLU A 278 13.92 2.79 -36.90
N LYS A 279 12.66 3.13 -37.18
CA LYS A 279 11.50 2.34 -36.78
C LYS A 279 11.47 1.00 -37.51
N LEU A 280 11.75 0.99 -38.81
CA LEU A 280 11.84 -0.22 -39.61
C LEU A 280 13.00 -1.11 -39.15
N ALA A 281 14.20 -0.56 -38.94
CA ALA A 281 15.35 -1.30 -38.44
C ALA A 281 15.07 -1.95 -37.07
N ARG A 282 14.38 -1.24 -36.16
CA ARG A 282 13.97 -1.80 -34.87
C ARG A 282 12.98 -2.94 -35.01
N LYS A 283 11.95 -2.80 -35.85
CA LYS A 283 10.97 -3.88 -36.10
C LYS A 283 11.66 -5.13 -36.64
N LEU A 284 12.55 -4.97 -37.62
CA LEU A 284 13.32 -6.08 -38.21
C LEU A 284 14.23 -6.77 -37.18
N SER A 285 14.86 -5.99 -36.28
CA SER A 285 15.71 -6.55 -35.22
C SER A 285 14.96 -7.37 -34.17
N LEU A 286 13.64 -7.16 -34.01
CA LEU A 286 12.80 -7.89 -33.06
C LEU A 286 12.21 -9.17 -33.67
N THR A 287 12.01 -9.18 -34.99
CA THR A 287 11.53 -10.35 -35.74
C THR A 287 12.64 -11.32 -36.12
N GLU A 288 13.91 -10.92 -35.99
CA GLU A 288 15.07 -11.75 -36.31
C GLU A 288 15.35 -12.79 -35.22
N THR A 289 14.89 -14.02 -35.45
CA THR A 289 15.28 -15.20 -34.68
C THR A 289 16.68 -15.66 -35.08
N PRO A 290 17.61 -15.87 -34.12
CA PRO A 290 18.95 -16.40 -34.40
C PRO A 290 18.91 -17.88 -34.81
#